data_AF-A0A6B3HX96-F1
#
_entry.id   AF-A0A6B3HX96-F1
#
_cell.length_a   1.000
_cell.length_b   1.000
_cell.length_c   1.000
_cell.angle_alpha   90.00
_cell.angle_beta   90.00
_cell.angle_gamma   90.00
#
_symmetry.space_group_name_H-M   'P 1'
#
loop_
_entity.id
_entity.type
_entity.pdbx_description
1 polymer ?
#
loop_
_entity_poly.entity_id
_entity_poly.type
_entity_poly.pdbx_seq_one_letter_code
_entity_poly.pdbx_strand_id
1 'polypeptide(L)'
;LIAPAGLLMLGFIAYPVISVFYYSLQNYNVTKPWRNGFAGLDNFRRIFTEDDQFWPTLGFSAQWVFTQVTLQLVLGLALALIVNQTFIGRGISR
;
A
#
# COMPACT_ATOMS: atom_id res chain seq x y z
N LEU A 1 -27.62 -8.26 6.94
CA LEU A 1 -27.30 -9.15 5.80
C LEU A 1 -25.83 -9.12 5.38
N ILE A 2 -25.09 -8.01 5.54
CA ILE A 2 -23.66 -7.94 5.18
C ILE A 2 -22.67 -8.49 6.24
N ALA A 3 -23.13 -8.69 7.49
CA ALA A 3 -22.30 -9.12 8.60
C ALA A 3 -21.49 -10.42 8.36
N PRO A 4 -22.06 -11.54 7.82
CA PRO A 4 -21.29 -12.76 7.59
C PRO A 4 -20.21 -12.59 6.51
N ALA A 5 -20.49 -11.84 5.45
CA ALA A 5 -19.50 -11.53 4.42
C ALA A 5 -18.37 -10.63 4.97
N GLY A 6 -18.72 -9.63 5.78
CA GLY A 6 -17.76 -8.75 6.45
C GLY A 6 -16.81 -9.51 7.38
N LEU A 7 -17.33 -10.43 8.19
CA LEU A 7 -16.52 -11.26 9.09
C LEU A 7 -15.54 -12.16 8.34
N LEU A 8 -15.98 -12.78 7.24
CA LEU A 8 -15.10 -13.61 6.41
C LEU A 8 -13.97 -12.79 5.77
N MET A 9 -14.29 -11.62 5.21
CA MET A 9 -13.27 -10.72 4.65
C MET A 9 -12.28 -10.24 5.71
N LEU A 10 -12.79 -9.88 6.90
CA LEU A 10 -11.93 -9.47 8.02
C LEU A 10 -10.99 -10.60 8.44
N GLY A 11 -11.47 -11.83 8.58
CA GLY A 11 -10.62 -12.97 8.90
C GLY A 11 -9.55 -13.22 7.83
N PHE A 12 -9.94 -13.13 6.56
CA PHE A 12 -9.03 -13.34 5.43
C PHE A 12 -7.94 -12.26 5.32
N ILE A 13 -8.24 -11.01 5.69
CA ILE A 13 -7.25 -9.92 5.72
C ILE A 13 -6.42 -9.97 7.01
N ALA A 14 -7.04 -10.23 8.15
CA ALA A 14 -6.37 -10.22 9.44
C ALA A 14 -5.33 -11.34 9.57
N TYR A 15 -5.63 -12.54 9.05
CA TYR A 15 -4.72 -13.69 9.12
C TYR A 15 -3.32 -13.41 8.52
N PRO A 16 -3.19 -12.99 7.25
CA PRO A 16 -1.88 -12.69 6.67
C PRO A 16 -1.22 -11.48 7.33
N VAL A 17 -1.99 -10.46 7.76
CA VAL A 17 -1.44 -9.30 8.46
C VAL A 17 -0.78 -9.70 9.77
N ILE A 18 -1.48 -10.47 10.61
CA ILE A 18 -0.94 -10.99 11.87
C ILE A 18 0.28 -11.88 11.61
N SER A 19 0.24 -12.70 10.56
CA SER A 19 1.37 -13.55 10.18
C SER A 19 2.60 -12.73 9.80
N VAL A 20 2.44 -11.64 9.04
CA VAL A 20 3.53 -10.72 8.69
C VAL A 20 4.11 -10.04 9.93
N PHE A 21 3.26 -9.58 10.86
CA PHE A 21 3.74 -9.04 12.14
C PHE A 21 4.55 -10.07 12.93
N TYR A 22 4.06 -11.31 13.03
CA TYR A 22 4.79 -12.38 13.70
C TYR A 22 6.14 -12.67 13.03
N TYR A 23 6.19 -12.76 11.70
CA TYR A 23 7.44 -12.98 10.97
C TYR A 23 8.39 -11.77 11.04
N SER A 24 7.89 -10.54 11.15
CA SER A 24 8.74 -9.35 11.31
C SER A 24 9.58 -9.37 12.58
N LEU A 25 9.12 -10.08 13.62
CA LEU A 25 9.82 -10.25 14.90
C LEU A 25 10.73 -11.49 14.92
N GLN A 26 10.74 -12.27 13.84
CA GLN A 26 11.49 -13.52 13.74
C GLN A 26 12.56 -13.42 12.65
N ASN A 27 13.69 -14.09 12.84
CA ASN A 27 14.68 -14.30 11.78
C ASN A 27 14.15 -15.42 10.88
N TYR A 28 13.18 -15.11 10.01
CA TYR A 28 12.58 -16.09 9.10
C TYR A 28 13.25 -15.99 7.73
N ASN A 29 14.12 -16.96 7.39
CA ASN A 29 14.76 -17.03 6.08
C ASN A 29 14.49 -18.39 5.44
N VAL A 30 13.66 -18.38 4.39
CA VAL A 30 13.26 -19.59 3.65
C VAL A 30 14.47 -20.32 3.04
N THR A 31 15.54 -19.58 2.70
CA THR A 31 16.78 -20.12 2.13
C THR A 31 17.74 -20.65 3.19
N LYS A 32 17.58 -20.28 4.46
CA LYS A 32 18.46 -20.70 5.58
C LYS A 32 17.64 -21.13 6.80
N PRO A 33 16.89 -22.24 6.72
CA PRO A 33 15.97 -22.66 7.77
C PRO A 33 16.63 -22.98 9.12
N TRP A 34 17.94 -23.23 9.16
CA TRP A 34 18.71 -23.48 10.39
C TRP A 34 19.01 -22.21 11.21
N ARG A 35 18.80 -21.00 10.66
CA ARG A 35 18.99 -19.72 11.35
C ARG A 35 17.67 -19.11 11.85
N ASN A 36 16.63 -19.93 11.95
CA ASN A 36 15.32 -19.51 12.42
C ASN A 36 15.32 -19.34 13.95
N GLY A 37 15.09 -18.12 14.42
CA GLY A 37 15.06 -17.77 15.85
C GLY A 37 14.35 -16.44 16.09
N PHE A 38 13.91 -16.18 17.33
CA PHE A 38 13.27 -14.92 17.68
C PHE A 38 14.29 -13.77 17.55
N ALA A 39 14.01 -12.79 16.69
CA ALA A 39 14.88 -11.65 16.41
C ALA A 39 14.48 -10.41 17.23
N GLY A 40 13.28 -10.41 17.82
CA GLY A 40 12.73 -9.23 18.47
C GLY A 40 12.68 -8.05 17.50
N LEU A 41 13.36 -6.95 17.86
CA LEU A 41 13.40 -5.73 17.06
C LEU A 41 14.65 -5.61 16.16
N ASP A 42 15.52 -6.62 16.14
CA ASP A 42 16.79 -6.54 15.40
C ASP A 42 16.57 -6.39 13.90
N ASN A 43 15.51 -7.00 13.34
CA ASN A 43 15.13 -6.83 11.95
C ASN A 43 14.85 -5.36 11.60
N PHE A 44 14.13 -4.65 12.47
CA PHE A 44 13.83 -3.23 12.28
C PHE A 44 15.10 -2.39 12.41
N ARG A 45 15.91 -2.61 13.45
CA ARG A 45 17.17 -1.89 13.63
C ARG A 45 18.06 -2.02 12.39
N ARG A 46 18.23 -3.25 11.90
CA ARG A 46 19.02 -3.55 10.70
C ARG A 46 18.51 -2.80 9.48
N ILE A 47 17.21 -2.79 9.22
CA ILE A 47 16.63 -2.05 8.08
C ILE A 47 16.86 -0.54 8.22
N PHE A 48 16.69 0.04 9.42
CA PHE A 48 16.83 1.49 9.58
C PHE A 48 18.27 1.99 9.66
N THR A 49 19.22 1.13 10.03
CA THR A 49 20.62 1.53 10.33
C THR A 49 21.69 0.88 9.46
N GLU A 50 21.47 -0.33 8.95
CA GLU A 50 22.45 -1.08 8.14
C GLU A 50 22.05 -1.15 6.66
N ASP A 51 20.80 -0.84 6.30
CA ASP A 51 20.32 -0.90 4.93
C ASP A 51 20.39 0.47 4.25
N ASP A 52 21.42 0.66 3.42
CA ASP A 52 21.66 1.88 2.65
C ASP A 52 20.57 2.16 1.60
N GLN A 53 19.76 1.14 1.24
CA GLN A 53 18.71 1.27 0.23
C GLN A 53 17.34 1.60 0.82
N PHE A 54 17.14 1.42 2.12
CA PHE A 54 15.84 1.62 2.76
C PHE A 54 15.33 3.06 2.58
N TRP A 55 16.13 4.06 2.97
CA TRP A 55 15.74 5.47 2.90
C TRP A 55 15.56 5.99 1.46
N PRO A 56 16.48 5.72 0.52
CA PRO A 56 16.28 6.09 -0.89
C PRO A 56 15.03 5.46 -1.49
N THR A 57 14.77 4.18 -1.22
CA THR A 57 13.60 3.47 -1.76
C THR A 57 12.30 3.99 -1.17
N LEU A 58 12.29 4.31 0.13
CA LEU A 58 11.15 4.93 0.80
C LEU A 58 10.84 6.31 0.21
N GLY A 59 11.88 7.14 0.02
CA GLY A 59 11.74 8.46 -0.60
C GLY A 59 11.22 8.39 -2.03
N PHE A 60 11.76 7.48 -2.85
CA PHE A 60 11.29 7.25 -4.21
C PHE A 60 9.82 6.81 -4.24
N SER A 61 9.44 5.87 -3.37
CA SER A 61 8.05 5.39 -3.27
C SER A 61 7.10 6.50 -2.85
N ALA A 62 7.48 7.33 -1.88
CA ALA A 62 6.69 8.47 -1.45
C ALA A 62 6.53 9.52 -2.56
N GLN A 63 7.62 9.85 -3.27
CA GLN A 63 7.57 10.76 -4.42
C GLN A 63 6.68 10.20 -5.54
N TRP A 64 6.77 8.90 -5.80
CA TRP A 64 5.94 8.21 -6.79
C TRP A 64 4.45 8.34 -6.45
N VAL A 65 4.06 7.96 -5.22
CA VAL A 65 2.67 8.05 -4.75
C VAL A 65 2.17 9.49 -4.80
N PHE A 66 2.96 10.44 -4.30
CA PHE A 66 2.58 11.86 -4.30
C PHE A 66 2.34 12.40 -5.71
N THR A 67 3.24 12.08 -6.64
CA THR A 67 3.14 12.52 -8.03
C THR A 67 1.92 11.90 -8.71
N GLN A 68 1.71 10.59 -8.53
CA GLN A 68 0.57 9.86 -9.10
C GLN A 68 -0.76 10.42 -8.61
N VAL A 69 -0.94 10.57 -7.29
CA VAL A 69 -2.18 11.07 -6.69
C VAL A 69 -2.44 12.52 -7.11
N THR A 70 -1.41 13.37 -7.13
CA THR A 70 -1.55 14.76 -7.54
C THR A 70 -1.98 14.87 -9.00
N LEU A 71 -1.33 14.13 -9.91
CA LEU A 71 -1.70 14.13 -11.32
C LEU A 71 -3.11 13.58 -11.52
N GLN A 72 -3.48 12.48 -10.84
CA GLN A 72 -4.81 11.90 -10.93
C GLN A 72 -5.89 12.88 -10.46
N LEU A 73 -5.63 13.62 -9.38
CA LEU A 73 -6.55 14.64 -8.88
C LEU A 73 -6.68 15.80 -9.87
N VAL A 74 -5.56 16.35 -10.35
CA VAL A 74 -5.57 17.49 -11.28
C VAL A 74 -6.28 17.11 -12.59
N LEU A 75 -5.93 15.97 -13.18
CA LEU A 75 -6.56 15.51 -14.42
C LEU A 75 -8.03 15.14 -14.21
N GLY A 76 -8.34 14.44 -13.12
CA GLY A 76 -9.72 14.08 -12.76
C GLY A 76 -10.60 15.31 -12.56
N LEU A 77 -10.08 16.34 -11.87
CA LEU A 77 -10.78 17.60 -11.67
C LEU A 77 -10.92 18.41 -12.96
N ALA A 78 -9.87 18.48 -13.78
CA ALA A 78 -9.93 19.16 -15.08
C ALA A 78 -11.01 18.55 -15.98
N LEU A 79 -11.05 17.21 -16.07
CA LEU A 79 -12.10 16.49 -16.81
C LEU A 79 -13.48 16.73 -16.20
N ALA A 80 -13.61 16.68 -14.87
CA ALA A 80 -14.87 16.95 -14.19
C ALA A 80 -15.39 18.37 -14.49
N LEU A 81 -14.52 19.37 -14.53
CA LEU A 81 -14.88 20.76 -14.85
C LEU A 81 -15.31 20.91 -16.32
N ILE A 82 -14.61 20.26 -17.26
CA ILE A 82 -15.00 20.25 -18.69
C ILE A 82 -16.39 19.64 -18.87
N VAL A 83 -16.68 18.54 -18.17
CA VAL A 83 -18.00 17.89 -18.22
C VAL A 83 -19.07 18.75 -17.54
N ASN A 84 -18.74 19.40 -16.42
CA ASN A 84 -19.68 20.19 -15.62
C ASN A 84 -20.05 21.53 -16.28
N GLN A 85 -19.08 22.23 -16.89
CA GLN A 85 -19.32 23.47 -17.61
C GLN A 85 -19.95 23.19 -18.99
N THR A 86 -21.28 23.06 -19.02
CA THR A 86 -22.11 23.10 -20.24
C THR A 86 -21.50 22.39 -21.45
N PHE A 87 -21.54 21.06 -21.43
CA PHE A 87 -21.34 20.20 -22.60
C PHE A 87 -21.82 20.90 -23.89
N ILE A 88 -20.89 21.28 -24.77
CA ILE A 88 -21.19 21.82 -26.11
C ILE A 88 -21.95 20.78 -26.97
N GLY A 89 -22.03 19.52 -26.52
CA GLY A 89 -22.84 18.44 -27.11
C GLY A 89 -24.14 18.08 -26.37
N ARG A 90 -24.63 18.88 -25.40
CA ARG A 90 -25.89 18.60 -24.65
C ARG A 90 -27.11 18.39 -25.56
N GLY A 91 -27.06 18.86 -26.81
CA GLY A 91 -28.12 18.70 -27.81
C GLY A 91 -28.06 17.43 -28.66
N ILE A 92 -26.96 16.66 -28.67
CA ILE A 92 -26.81 15.47 -29.53
C ILE A 92 -27.26 14.18 -28.83
N SER A 93 -27.43 14.21 -27.51
CA SER A 93 -27.79 13.04 -26.70
C SER A 93 -29.23 13.04 -26.17
N ARG A 94 -30.17 13.73 -26.84
CA ARG A 94 -31.61 13.48 -26.62
C ARG A 94 -32.07 12.35 -27.53
#